data_AF-A0A1V5SXD7-F1
#
_entry.id   AF-A0A1V5SXD7-F1
#
_cell.length_a   1.000
_cell.length_b   1.000
_cell.length_c   1.000
_cell.angle_alpha   90.00
_cell.angle_beta   90.00
_cell.angle_gamma   90.00
#
_symmetry.space_group_name_H-M   'P 1'
#
loop_
_entity.id
_entity.type
_entity.pdbx_description
1 polymer ?
#
loop_
_entity_poly.entity_id
_entity_poly.type
_entity_poly.pdbx_seq_one_letter_code
_entity_poly.pdbx_strand_id
1 'polypeptide(L)'
;MSIEKILGSIFQQSGVEAIERGSAEERKVRKDAKLVDLAHEAMSNRAARDSDDLNALVNIGWPNLQKEKFKNKVRKKVWNVVSEDFGAADSEMVDEITERIIDVSEADEYYRNIFDSEK
;
A
#
# COMPACT_ATOMS: atom_id res chain seq x y z
N MET A 1 -45.12 57.66 -28.78
CA MET A 1 -44.09 56.78 -28.20
C MET A 1 -43.52 55.93 -29.34
N SER A 2 -42.24 56.08 -29.67
CA SER A 2 -41.63 55.38 -30.83
C SER A 2 -41.35 53.91 -30.49
N ILE A 3 -41.75 53.00 -31.39
CA ILE A 3 -41.56 51.55 -31.32
C ILE A 3 -40.06 51.19 -31.18
N GLU A 4 -39.18 52.05 -31.70
CA GLU A 4 -37.72 51.89 -31.63
C GLU A 4 -37.19 51.91 -30.19
N LYS A 5 -37.82 52.67 -29.29
CA LYS A 5 -37.41 52.71 -27.87
C LYS A 5 -37.77 51.42 -27.11
N ILE A 6 -38.84 50.73 -27.53
CA ILE A 6 -39.30 49.49 -26.91
C ILE A 6 -38.40 48.33 -27.38
N LEU A 7 -38.05 48.29 -28.66
CA LEU A 7 -37.16 47.26 -29.21
C LEU A 7 -35.73 47.37 -28.64
N GLY A 8 -35.23 48.60 -28.43
CA GLY A 8 -33.93 48.84 -27.79
C GLY A 8 -33.86 48.36 -26.33
N SER A 9 -34.93 48.52 -25.55
CA SER A 9 -34.93 48.08 -24.14
C SER A 9 -34.98 46.56 -24.00
N ILE A 10 -35.74 45.87 -24.87
CA ILE A 10 -35.83 44.41 -24.88
C ILE A 10 -34.48 43.78 -25.27
N PHE A 11 -33.78 44.37 -26.24
CA PHE A 11 -32.46 43.87 -26.68
C PHE A 11 -31.35 44.13 -25.64
N GLN A 12 -31.46 45.22 -24.86
CA GLN A 12 -30.55 45.45 -23.72
C GLN A 12 -30.84 44.51 -22.55
N GLN A 13 -32.11 44.22 -22.25
CA GLN A 13 -32.49 43.30 -21.17
C GLN A 13 -32.04 41.87 -21.46
N SER A 14 -32.18 41.38 -22.69
CA SER A 14 -31.77 40.02 -23.08
C SER A 14 -30.25 39.84 -23.08
N GLY A 15 -29.48 40.88 -23.43
CA GLY A 15 -28.02 40.86 -23.37
C GLY A 15 -27.47 40.78 -21.94
N VAL A 16 -28.10 41.49 -20.99
CA VAL A 16 -27.69 41.47 -19.57
C VAL A 16 -27.99 40.12 -18.93
N GLU A 17 -29.16 39.53 -19.19
CA GLU A 17 -29.50 38.19 -18.69
C GLU A 17 -28.59 37.08 -19.25
N ALA A 18 -28.18 37.18 -20.52
CA ALA A 18 -27.26 36.22 -21.14
C ALA A 18 -25.85 36.29 -20.52
N ILE A 19 -25.35 37.50 -20.23
CA ILE A 19 -24.05 37.72 -19.56
C ILE A 19 -24.10 37.22 -18.11
N GLU A 20 -25.19 37.49 -17.38
CA GLU A 20 -25.35 37.00 -16.01
C GLU A 20 -25.40 35.46 -15.95
N ARG A 21 -26.16 34.82 -16.85
CA ARG A 21 -26.21 33.34 -16.96
C ARG A 21 -24.84 32.75 -17.30
N GLY A 22 -24.14 33.32 -18.29
CA GLY A 22 -22.78 32.89 -18.63
C GLY A 22 -21.80 33.00 -17.46
N SER A 23 -21.84 34.11 -16.72
CA SER A 23 -20.98 34.30 -15.54
C SER A 23 -21.31 33.34 -14.39
N ALA A 24 -22.60 33.02 -14.20
CA ALA A 24 -23.04 32.09 -13.16
C ALA A 24 -22.64 30.65 -13.47
N GLU A 25 -22.69 30.28 -14.75
CA GLU A 25 -22.31 28.96 -15.24
C GLU A 25 -20.79 28.75 -15.18
N GLU A 26 -19.98 29.73 -15.61
CA GLU A 26 -18.53 29.70 -15.43
C GLU A 26 -18.11 29.60 -13.96
N ARG A 27 -18.81 30.31 -13.06
CA ARG A 27 -18.54 30.22 -11.61
C ARG A 27 -18.88 28.85 -11.03
N LYS A 28 -19.92 28.18 -11.54
CA LYS A 28 -20.24 26.79 -11.15
C LYS A 28 -19.17 25.83 -11.66
N VAL A 29 -18.81 25.89 -12.94
CA VAL A 29 -17.77 25.03 -13.54
C VAL A 29 -16.43 25.19 -12.81
N ARG A 30 -16.02 26.42 -12.47
CA ARG A 30 -14.78 26.65 -11.69
C ARG A 30 -14.87 26.11 -10.26
N LYS A 31 -16.03 26.19 -9.61
CA LYS A 31 -16.24 25.63 -8.27
C LYS A 31 -16.20 24.10 -8.30
N ASP A 32 -16.86 23.48 -9.28
CA ASP A 32 -16.89 22.04 -9.44
C ASP A 32 -15.50 21.49 -9.76
N ALA A 33 -14.74 22.13 -10.65
CA ALA A 33 -13.34 21.80 -10.90
C ALA A 33 -12.48 21.88 -9.62
N LYS A 34 -12.65 22.95 -8.83
CA LYS A 34 -11.95 23.10 -7.54
C LYS A 34 -12.35 22.03 -6.51
N LEU A 35 -13.61 21.59 -6.51
CA LEU A 35 -14.08 20.50 -5.65
C LEU A 35 -13.50 19.15 -6.07
N VAL A 36 -13.35 18.92 -7.38
CA VAL A 36 -12.69 17.72 -7.93
C VAL A 36 -11.21 17.67 -7.53
N ASP A 37 -10.51 18.81 -7.56
CA ASP A 37 -9.12 18.92 -7.11
C ASP A 37 -8.99 18.64 -5.61
N LEU A 38 -9.92 19.16 -4.80
CA LEU A 38 -9.93 18.96 -3.35
C LEU A 38 -10.30 17.51 -2.97
N ALA A 39 -11.18 16.87 -3.75
CA ALA A 39 -11.51 15.47 -3.59
C ALA A 39 -10.32 14.57 -3.97
N HIS A 40 -9.60 14.87 -5.05
CA HIS A 40 -8.36 14.16 -5.40
C HIS A 40 -7.30 14.33 -4.33
N GLU A 41 -7.07 15.55 -3.84
CA GLU A 41 -6.11 15.80 -2.76
C GLU A 41 -6.47 15.04 -1.49
N ALA A 42 -7.75 15.03 -1.09
CA ALA A 42 -8.23 14.26 0.05
C ALA A 42 -8.04 12.75 -0.13
N MET A 43 -8.32 12.21 -1.33
CA MET A 43 -8.12 10.79 -1.65
C MET A 43 -6.63 10.42 -1.69
N SER A 44 -5.78 11.24 -2.29
CA SER A 44 -4.33 11.03 -2.33
C SER A 44 -3.73 11.08 -0.92
N ASN A 45 -4.14 12.03 -0.09
CA ASN A 45 -3.68 12.13 1.29
C ASN A 45 -4.13 10.93 2.13
N ARG A 46 -5.35 10.42 1.90
CA ARG A 46 -5.83 9.19 2.55
C ARG A 46 -5.05 7.97 2.09
N ALA A 47 -4.85 7.81 0.77
CA ALA A 47 -4.07 6.71 0.22
C ALA A 47 -2.62 6.71 0.72
N ALA A 48 -2.00 7.89 0.87
CA ALA A 48 -0.67 8.01 1.46
C ALA A 48 -0.63 7.52 2.92
N ARG A 49 -1.59 7.94 3.75
CA ARG A 49 -1.70 7.47 5.14
C ARG A 49 -1.96 5.97 5.24
N ASP A 50 -2.91 5.46 4.45
CA ASP A 50 -3.23 4.04 4.41
C ASP A 50 -2.01 3.22 3.93
N SER A 51 -1.21 3.77 2.99
CA SER A 51 0.05 3.16 2.55
C SER A 51 1.09 3.13 3.66
N ASP A 52 1.23 4.18 4.46
CA ASP A 52 2.18 4.23 5.58
C ASP A 52 1.81 3.21 6.67
N ASP A 53 0.51 3.11 6.99
CA ASP A 53 0.00 2.13 7.95
C ASP A 53 0.23 0.68 7.47
N LEU A 54 0.00 0.41 6.18
CA LEU A 54 0.28 -0.89 5.57
C LEU A 54 1.78 -1.20 5.55
N ASN A 55 2.62 -0.22 5.24
CA ASN A 55 4.07 -0.38 5.26
C ASN A 55 4.58 -0.72 6.68
N ALA A 56 3.99 -0.10 7.71
CA ALA A 56 4.30 -0.44 9.10
C ALA A 56 3.97 -1.91 9.43
N LEU A 57 2.79 -2.39 8.99
CA LEU A 57 2.38 -3.78 9.17
C LEU A 57 3.31 -4.75 8.42
N VAL A 58 3.70 -4.42 7.19
CA VAL A 58 4.64 -5.23 6.40
C VAL A 58 6.01 -5.27 7.07
N ASN A 59 6.53 -4.15 7.56
CA ASN A 59 7.82 -4.08 8.23
C ASN A 59 7.87 -4.91 9.53
N ILE A 60 6.73 -5.06 10.22
CA ILE A 60 6.62 -5.91 11.41
C ILE A 60 6.43 -7.39 11.03
N GLY A 61 5.60 -7.68 10.03
CA GLY A 61 5.26 -9.05 9.64
C GLY A 61 6.35 -9.75 8.84
N TRP A 62 7.08 -9.02 8.00
CA TRP A 62 8.06 -9.59 7.08
C TRP A 62 9.25 -10.26 7.78
N PRO A 63 9.87 -9.67 8.82
CA PRO A 63 10.93 -10.34 9.57
C PRO A 63 10.47 -11.66 10.21
N ASN A 64 9.26 -11.68 10.77
CA ASN A 64 8.68 -12.90 11.36
C ASN A 64 8.47 -13.98 10.30
N LEU A 65 7.94 -13.60 9.13
CA LEU A 65 7.79 -14.53 8.01
C LEU A 65 9.14 -15.07 7.52
N GLN A 66 10.18 -14.22 7.46
CA GLN A 66 11.52 -14.66 7.10
C GLN A 66 12.11 -15.64 8.13
N LYS A 67 11.92 -15.38 9.42
CA LYS A 67 12.35 -16.27 10.50
C LYS A 67 11.68 -17.64 10.40
N GLU A 68 10.36 -17.68 10.20
CA GLU A 68 9.62 -18.93 10.01
C GLU A 68 10.04 -19.71 8.75
N LYS A 69 10.28 -19.01 7.64
CA LYS A 69 10.80 -19.65 6.42
C LYS A 69 12.18 -20.26 6.65
N PHE A 70 13.07 -19.54 7.33
CA PHE A 70 14.41 -20.00 7.65
C PHE A 70 14.36 -21.21 8.59
N LYS A 71 13.55 -21.15 9.65
CA LYS A 71 13.31 -22.25 10.58
C LYS A 71 12.83 -23.52 9.88
N ASN A 72 11.86 -23.40 8.97
CA ASN A 72 11.39 -24.53 8.18
C ASN A 72 12.48 -25.12 7.26
N LYS A 73 13.34 -24.27 6.68
CA LYS A 73 14.48 -24.71 5.86
C LYS A 73 15.48 -25.51 6.70
N VAL A 74 15.87 -24.98 7.85
CA VAL A 74 16.78 -25.64 8.80
C VAL A 74 16.18 -26.96 9.26
N ARG A 75 14.91 -26.98 9.71
CA ARG A 75 14.22 -28.18 10.18
C ARG A 75 14.24 -29.30 9.14
N LYS A 76 13.91 -28.98 7.89
CA LYS A 76 13.92 -29.97 6.80
C LYS A 76 15.32 -30.57 6.59
N LYS A 77 16.36 -29.74 6.68
CA LYS A 77 17.75 -30.21 6.51
C LYS A 77 18.20 -31.07 7.68
N VAL A 78 17.92 -30.64 8.91
CA VAL A 78 18.19 -31.43 10.12
C VAL A 78 17.47 -32.78 10.04
N TRP A 79 16.19 -32.78 9.67
CA TRP A 79 15.43 -34.01 9.49
C TRP A 79 16.10 -34.96 8.51
N ASN A 80 16.53 -34.47 7.34
CA ASN A 80 17.17 -35.30 6.34
C ASN A 80 18.48 -35.91 6.86
N VAL A 81 19.35 -35.10 7.47
CA VAL A 81 20.64 -35.55 8.01
C VAL A 81 20.43 -36.60 9.12
N VAL A 82 19.54 -36.32 10.07
CA VAL A 82 19.25 -37.24 11.17
C VAL A 82 18.61 -38.53 10.65
N SER A 83 17.71 -38.43 9.68
CA SER A 83 17.05 -39.62 9.11
C SER A 83 18.02 -40.49 8.30
N GLU A 84 18.99 -39.88 7.60
CA GLU A 84 20.02 -40.61 6.86
C GLU A 84 20.96 -41.37 7.80
N ASP A 85 21.37 -40.75 8.91
CA ASP A 85 22.36 -41.34 9.83
C ASP A 85 21.74 -42.29 10.87
N PHE A 86 20.51 -42.02 11.33
CA PHE A 86 19.86 -42.75 12.42
C PHE A 86 18.60 -43.51 12.00
N GLY A 87 18.22 -43.44 10.72
CA GLY A 87 17.05 -44.10 10.15
C GLY A 87 15.75 -43.34 10.43
N ALA A 88 15.16 -43.52 11.62
CA ALA A 88 13.95 -42.82 12.02
C ALA A 88 14.31 -41.58 12.86
N ALA A 89 14.21 -40.40 12.27
CA ALA A 89 14.39 -39.16 13.01
C ALA A 89 13.29 -38.98 14.06
N ASP A 90 13.69 -38.81 15.31
CA ASP A 90 12.80 -38.33 16.38
C ASP A 90 12.49 -36.86 16.15
N SER A 91 11.19 -36.52 16.06
CA SER A 91 10.75 -35.15 15.82
C SER A 91 11.15 -34.22 16.95
N GLU A 92 11.16 -34.68 18.20
CA GLU A 92 11.52 -33.84 19.35
C GLU A 92 13.00 -33.45 19.28
N MET A 93 13.86 -34.41 18.95
CA MET A 93 15.28 -34.17 18.73
C MET A 93 15.54 -33.23 17.53
N VAL A 94 14.83 -33.43 16.41
CA VAL A 94 14.96 -32.52 15.24
C VAL A 94 14.56 -31.10 15.61
N ASP A 95 13.49 -30.93 16.40
CA ASP A 95 13.04 -29.62 16.84
C ASP A 95 14.08 -28.98 17.78
N GLU A 96 14.62 -29.72 18.75
CA GLU A 96 15.68 -29.20 19.64
C GLU A 96 16.93 -28.74 18.87
N ILE A 97 17.40 -29.56 17.92
CA ILE A 97 18.57 -29.21 17.10
C ILE A 97 18.26 -27.98 16.23
N THR A 98 17.05 -27.92 15.68
CA THR A 98 16.60 -26.78 14.86
C THR A 98 16.64 -25.49 15.67
N GLU A 99 16.06 -25.45 16.88
CA GLU A 99 16.07 -24.23 17.71
C GLU A 99 17.50 -23.79 18.03
N ARG A 100 18.40 -24.72 18.40
CA ARG A 100 19.81 -24.38 18.69
C ARG A 100 20.53 -23.77 17.48
N ILE A 101 20.25 -24.25 16.27
CA ILE A 101 20.82 -23.68 15.05
C ILE A 101 20.25 -22.29 14.77
N ILE A 102 18.95 -22.09 15.03
CA ILE A 102 18.30 -20.78 14.88
C ILE A 102 18.92 -19.77 15.84
N ASP A 103 19.08 -20.11 17.12
CA ASP A 103 19.68 -19.25 18.14
C ASP A 103 21.09 -18.79 17.73
N VAL A 104 21.92 -19.71 17.23
CA VAL A 104 23.28 -19.38 16.76
C VAL A 104 23.24 -18.51 15.49
N SER A 105 22.31 -18.78 14.57
CA SER A 105 22.16 -18.02 13.33
C SER A 105 21.61 -16.61 13.54
N GLU A 106 20.92 -16.36 14.65
CA GLU A 106 20.52 -15.01 15.07
C GLU A 106 21.68 -14.22 15.68
N ALA A 107 22.66 -14.91 16.27
CA ALA A 107 23.86 -14.30 16.84
C ALA A 107 24.95 -14.05 15.79
N ASP A 108 25.07 -14.91 14.77
CA ASP A 108 26.10 -14.82 13.73
C ASP A 108 25.56 -15.16 12.33
N GLU A 109 25.66 -14.17 11.44
CA GLU A 109 25.20 -14.23 10.06
C GLU A 109 25.94 -15.27 9.21
N TYR A 110 27.16 -15.67 9.60
CA TYR A 110 27.89 -16.75 8.93
C TYR A 110 27.07 -18.04 8.90
N TYR A 111 26.46 -18.44 10.03
CA TYR A 111 25.66 -19.66 10.11
C TYR A 111 24.39 -19.55 9.28
N ARG A 112 23.75 -18.37 9.28
CA ARG A 112 22.60 -18.11 8.42
C ARG A 112 22.93 -18.31 6.94
N ASN A 113 24.08 -17.82 6.50
CA ASN A 113 24.54 -17.94 5.12
C ASN A 113 24.82 -19.39 4.68
N ILE A 114 25.23 -20.27 5.59
CA ILE A 114 25.40 -21.71 5.28
C ILE A 114 24.08 -22.31 4.80
N PHE A 115 22.97 -21.97 5.45
CA PHE A 115 21.67 -22.48 5.07
C PHE A 115 21.06 -21.71 3.91
N ASP A 116 21.34 -20.42 3.71
CA ASP A 116 20.80 -19.63 2.60
C ASP A 116 21.49 -19.91 1.26
N SER A 117 22.77 -20.26 1.26
CA SER A 117 23.57 -20.52 0.05
C SER A 117 23.27 -21.84 -0.67
N GLU A 118 22.58 -22.77 -0.01
CA GLU A 118 22.12 -24.01 -0.63
C GLU A 118 20.80 -23.80 -1.39
N LYS A 119 20.87 -23.93 -2.71
CA LYS A 119 19.74 -23.95 -3.67
C LYS A 119 19.35 -25.37 -4.04
#